data_AF-A0AAE4CTI5-F1
#
_entry.id   AF-A0AAE4CTI5-F1
#
_cell.length_a   1.000
_cell.length_b   1.000
_cell.length_c   1.000
_cell.angle_alpha   90.00
_cell.angle_beta   90.00
_cell.angle_gamma   90.00
#
_symmetry.space_group_name_H-M   'P 1'
#
loop_
_entity.id
_entity.type
_entity.pdbx_description
1 polymer ?
#
loop_
_entity_poly.entity_id
_entity_poly.type
_entity_poly.pdbx_seq_one_letter_code
_entity_poly.pdbx_strand_id
1 'polypeptide(L)' 'MHIYPFSQEPTAEDLAAVEEEMPLIMAEVKLLDAEIRLMVTGGDEITRHQVRQAERVVIREARAYYGRHRAAIQLAGRAA' A
#
# COMPACT_ATOMS: atom_id res chain seq x y z
N MET A 1 13.50 -19.16 21.79
CA MET A 1 13.67 -18.23 20.65
C MET A 1 13.42 -19.03 19.38
N HIS A 2 12.21 -18.96 18.83
CA HIS A 2 11.85 -19.68 17.60
C HIS A 2 12.41 -18.89 16.41
N ILE A 3 13.50 -19.38 15.83
CA ILE A 3 13.97 -18.94 14.52
C ILE A 3 13.13 -19.74 13.52
N TYR A 4 12.19 -19.10 12.83
CA TYR A 4 11.46 -19.75 11.74
C TYR A 4 12.47 -20.20 10.68
N PRO A 5 12.45 -21.47 10.23
CA PRO A 5 13.22 -21.86 9.06
C PRO A 5 12.53 -21.24 7.85
N PHE A 6 12.97 -20.04 7.44
CA PHE A 6 12.63 -19.48 6.13
C PHE A 6 13.41 -20.30 5.10
N SER A 7 12.92 -21.50 4.78
CA SER A 7 13.66 -22.46 3.96
C SER A 7 13.54 -22.22 2.45
N GLN A 8 12.92 -21.12 2.03
CA GLN A 8 12.92 -20.65 0.64
C GLN A 8 13.06 -19.12 0.64
N GLU A 9 14.12 -18.63 0.00
CA GLU A 9 14.22 -17.21 -0.33
C GLU A 9 13.08 -16.84 -1.30
N PRO A 10 12.50 -15.63 -1.19
CA PRO A 10 11.51 -15.15 -2.15
C PRO A 10 12.04 -15.23 -3.59
N THR A 11 11.18 -15.65 -4.51
CA THR A 11 11.51 -15.64 -5.94
C THR A 11 11.52 -14.22 -6.50
N ALA A 12 12.08 -14.03 -7.70
CA ALA A 12 12.03 -12.73 -8.37
C ALA A 12 10.59 -12.27 -8.67
N GLU A 13 9.67 -13.21 -8.89
CA GLU A 13 8.24 -12.93 -9.07
C GLU A 13 7.61 -12.47 -7.75
N ASP A 14 7.92 -13.12 -6.64
CA ASP A 14 7.47 -12.70 -5.30
C ASP A 14 7.96 -11.28 -4.98
N LEU A 15 9.22 -10.98 -5.26
CA LEU A 15 9.79 -9.63 -5.05
C LEU A 15 9.15 -8.59 -5.98
N ALA A 16 8.86 -8.95 -7.23
CA ALA A 16 8.16 -8.04 -8.14
C ALA A 16 6.72 -7.74 -7.66
N ALA A 17 6.02 -8.73 -7.10
CA ALA A 17 4.69 -8.53 -6.54
C ALA A 17 4.70 -7.55 -5.36
N VAL A 18 5.69 -7.64 -4.47
CA VAL A 18 5.89 -6.66 -3.38
C VAL A 18 6.14 -5.27 -3.95
N GLU A 19 6.99 -5.15 -4.97
CA GLU A 19 7.33 -3.85 -5.55
C GLU A 19 6.11 -3.17 -6.19
N GLU A 20 5.16 -3.95 -6.72
CA GLU A 20 3.88 -3.44 -7.21
C GLU A 20 2.95 -2.89 -6.12
N GLU A 21 3.08 -3.40 -4.88
CA GLU A 21 2.33 -2.98 -3.68
C GLU A 21 2.93 -1.72 -3.05
N MET A 22 4.25 -1.51 -3.20
CA MET A 22 4.98 -0.43 -2.56
C MET A 22 4.33 0.96 -2.68
N PRO A 23 3.78 1.39 -3.84
CA PRO A 23 3.11 2.69 -3.93
C PRO A 23 1.91 2.83 -2.98
N LEU A 24 1.10 1.78 -2.82
CA LEU A 24 -0.05 1.77 -1.92
C LEU A 24 0.41 1.77 -0.46
N ILE A 25 1.36 0.89 -0.11
CA ILE A 25 1.95 0.83 1.23
C ILE A 25 2.50 2.21 1.64
N MET A 26 3.26 2.86 0.75
CA MET A 26 3.82 4.18 1.03
C MET A 26 2.75 5.27 1.14
N ALA A 27 1.60 5.13 0.46
CA ALA A 27 0.47 6.04 0.64
C ALA A 27 -0.18 5.85 2.02
N GLU A 28 -0.35 4.61 2.47
CA GLU A 28 -0.92 4.27 3.78
C GLU A 28 -0.02 4.72 4.92
N VAL A 29 1.31 4.54 4.80
CA VAL A 29 2.28 5.07 5.77
C VAL A 29 2.17 6.59 5.90
N LYS A 30 2.02 7.31 4.78
CA LYS A 30 1.85 8.78 4.81
C LYS A 30 0.51 9.21 5.43
N LEU A 31 -0.54 8.42 5.25
CA LEU A 31 -1.81 8.65 5.94
C LEU A 31 -1.63 8.48 7.45
N LEU A 32 -1.00 7.39 7.87
CA LEU A 32 -0.70 7.14 9.28
C LEU A 32 0.14 8.27 9.88
N ASP A 33 1.17 8.75 9.18
CA ASP A 33 1.97 9.90 9.64
C ASP A 33 1.12 11.17 9.82
N ALA A 34 0.18 11.43 8.91
CA ALA A 34 -0.72 12.58 8.99
C ALA A 34 -1.71 12.44 10.17
N GLU A 35 -2.24 11.24 10.40
CA GLU A 35 -3.12 10.93 11.53
C GLU A 35 -2.39 11.03 12.87
N ILE A 36 -1.18 10.50 12.96
CA ILE A 36 -0.29 10.66 14.13
C ILE A 36 -0.08 12.14 14.41
N ARG A 37 0.24 12.94 13.39
CA ARG A 37 0.43 14.38 13.56
C ARG A 37 -0.84 15.06 14.06
N LEU A 38 -2.00 14.73 13.50
CA LEU A 38 -3.29 15.25 13.95
C LEU A 38 -3.52 14.95 15.45
N MET A 39 -3.25 13.72 15.89
CA MET A 39 -3.39 13.31 17.30
C MET A 39 -2.39 14.02 18.22
N VAL A 40 -1.14 14.17 17.79
CA VAL A 40 -0.06 14.79 18.57
C VAL A 40 -0.30 16.29 18.78
N THR A 41 -0.82 17.00 17.77
CA THR A 41 -1.02 18.46 17.87
C THR A 41 -2.38 18.87 18.41
N GLY A 42 -3.31 17.93 18.61
CA GLY A 42 -4.71 18.23 18.94
C GLY A 42 -5.53 18.78 17.77
N GLY A 43 -4.91 18.88 16.58
CA GLY A 43 -5.56 19.22 15.33
C GLY A 43 -5.79 20.70 15.05
N ASP A 44 -5.41 21.09 13.84
CA ASP A 44 -5.65 22.39 13.23
C ASP A 44 -6.14 22.19 11.78
N GLU A 45 -6.33 23.28 11.03
CA GLU A 45 -6.82 23.15 9.66
C GLU A 45 -5.79 22.50 8.72
N ILE A 46 -4.51 22.72 8.98
CA ILE A 46 -3.42 22.20 8.15
C ILE A 46 -3.34 20.68 8.30
N THR A 47 -3.33 20.17 9.53
CA THR A 47 -3.29 18.73 9.82
C THR A 47 -4.53 18.01 9.32
N ARG A 48 -5.73 18.59 9.48
CA ARG A 48 -6.95 18.05 8.86
C ARG A 48 -6.88 18.03 7.33
N HIS A 49 -6.30 19.05 6.71
CA HIS A 49 -6.08 19.05 5.27
C HIS A 49 -5.09 17.96 4.84
N GLN A 50 -4.00 17.78 5.58
CA GLN A 50 -2.98 16.75 5.31
C GLN A 50 -3.58 15.34 5.35
N VAL A 51 -4.42 15.03 6.35
CA VAL A 51 -5.13 13.75 6.43
C VAL A 51 -6.01 13.54 5.20
N ARG A 52 -6.87 14.52 4.85
CA ARG A 52 -7.74 14.41 3.67
C ARG A 52 -6.97 14.23 2.36
N GLN A 53 -5.80 14.85 2.23
CA GLN A 53 -4.95 14.64 1.05
C GLN A 53 -4.35 13.24 1.03
N ALA A 54 -3.86 12.75 2.18
CA ALA A 54 -3.30 11.40 2.28
C ALA A 54 -4.37 10.33 2.00
N GLU A 55 -5.59 10.47 2.51
CA GLU A 55 -6.73 9.59 2.19
C GLU A 55 -7.00 9.52 0.67
N ARG A 56 -7.02 10.68 0.00
CA ARG A 56 -7.22 10.73 -1.46
C ARG A 56 -6.11 10.02 -2.22
N VAL A 57 -4.87 10.14 -1.73
CA VAL A 57 -3.72 9.45 -2.30
C VAL A 57 -3.85 7.93 -2.11
N VAL A 58 -4.20 7.46 -0.90
CA VAL A 58 -4.46 6.04 -0.63
C VAL A 58 -5.52 5.48 -1.57
N ILE A 59 -6.67 6.17 -1.71
CA ILE A 59 -7.74 5.71 -2.61
C ILE A 59 -7.26 5.60 -4.07
N ARG A 60 -6.46 6.58 -4.53
CA ARG A 60 -5.91 6.55 -5.89
C ARG A 60 -4.98 5.36 -6.09
N GLU A 61 -4.03 5.14 -5.17
CA GLU A 61 -3.07 4.05 -5.28
C GLU A 61 -3.75 2.68 -5.13
N ALA A 62 -4.73 2.56 -4.23
CA ALA A 62 -5.53 1.36 -4.06
C ALA A 62 -6.28 1.00 -5.35
N ARG A 63 -6.93 2.00 -5.96
CA ARG A 63 -7.60 1.80 -7.26
C ARG A 63 -6.62 1.36 -8.34
N ALA A 64 -5.42 1.93 -8.38
CA ALA A 64 -4.41 1.57 -9.36
C ALA A 64 -3.90 0.13 -9.14
N TYR A 65 -3.57 -0.23 -7.90
CA TYR A 65 -3.11 -1.57 -7.53
C TYR A 65 -4.16 -2.65 -7.84
N TYR A 66 -5.37 -2.53 -7.31
CA TYR A 66 -6.43 -3.50 -7.58
C TYR A 66 -6.86 -3.54 -9.06
N GLY A 67 -6.73 -2.40 -9.77
CA GLY A 67 -6.94 -2.33 -11.21
C GLY A 67 -5.95 -3.21 -11.98
N ARG A 68 -4.65 -3.12 -11.66
CA ARG A 68 -3.60 -3.96 -12.25
C ARG A 68 -3.79 -5.43 -11.88
N HIS A 69 -4.00 -5.71 -10.60
CA HIS A 69 -4.16 -7.08 -10.10
C HIS A 69 -5.37 -7.78 -10.75
N ARG A 70 -6.50 -7.09 -10.90
CA ARG A 70 -7.67 -7.62 -11.61
C ARG A 70 -7.39 -7.88 -13.09
N ALA A 71 -6.64 -7.02 -13.78
CA ALA A 71 -6.28 -7.24 -15.18
C ALA A 71 -5.36 -8.47 -15.34
N ALA A 72 -4.41 -8.67 -14.43
CA ALA A 72 -3.54 -9.84 -14.41
C ALA A 72 -4.35 -11.15 -14.29
N ILE A 73 -5.30 -11.22 -13.34
CA ILE A 73 -6.20 -12.37 -13.17
C ILE A 73 -7.01 -12.64 -14.46
N GLN A 74 -7.52 -11.58 -15.12
CA GLN A 74 -8.29 -11.72 -16.35
C GLN A 74 -7.47 -12.23 -17.55
N LEU A 75 -6.20 -11.84 -17.64
CA LEU A 75 -5.29 -12.33 -18.68
C LEU A 75 -4.91 -13.80 -18.44
N ALA A 76 -4.61 -14.17 -17.19
CA ALA A 76 -4.35 -15.55 -16.81
C ALA A 76 -5.54 -16.47 -17.13
N GLY A 77 -6.77 -16.01 -16.86
CA GLY A 77 -8.00 -16.75 -17.19
C GLY A 77 -8.34 -16.83 -18.68
N ARG A 78 -7.75 -16.00 -19.55
CA ARG A 78 -7.90 -16.09 -21.02
C ARG A 78 -6.91 -17.03 -21.68
N ALA A 79 -5.81 -17.34 -21.00
CA ALA A 79 -4.74 -18.21 -21.49
C ALA A 79 -4.96 -19.70 -21.15
N ALA A 80 -5.97 -20.00 -20.31
CA ALA A 80 -6.41 -21.35 -19.93
C ALA A 80 -7.64 -21.78 -20.74
#